data_AF-A0A661SIS4-F1
#
_entry.id   AF-A0A661SIS4-F1
#
_cell.length_a   1.000
_cell.length_b   1.000
_cell.length_c   1.000
_cell.angle_alpha   90.00
_cell.angle_beta   90.00
_cell.angle_gamma   90.00
#
_symmetry.space_group_name_H-M   'P 1'
#
loop_
_entity.id
_entity.type
_entity.pdbx_description
1 polymer ?
#
loop_
_entity_poly.entity_id
_entity_poly.type
_entity_poly.pdbx_seq_one_letter_code
_entity_poly.pdbx_strand_id
1 'polypeptide(L)'
;MPVAIDTLNIYSRLKSTGLPEESAREIAEVFRETIDEKLANKNDLKTTESNLTKYIESVRAELKKDIELLRSELRREIAESKAGTIRWVAGMLVAQAGLIATLVKLL
;
A
#
# COMPACT_ATOMS: atom_id res chain seq x y z
N MET A 1 5.28 -11.48 -24.28
CA MET A 1 5.61 -12.55 -25.25
C MET A 1 5.44 -13.86 -24.52
N PRO A 2 4.75 -14.85 -25.12
CA PRO A 2 4.68 -16.20 -24.55
C PRO A 2 6.09 -16.74 -24.31
N VAL A 3 6.25 -17.67 -23.38
CA VAL A 3 7.52 -18.34 -23.17
C VAL A 3 7.86 -19.02 -24.49
N ALA A 4 8.90 -18.56 -25.18
CA ALA A 4 9.23 -19.05 -26.52
C ALA A 4 9.77 -20.47 -26.43
N ILE A 5 8.86 -21.44 -26.45
CA ILE A 5 9.21 -22.85 -26.51
C ILE A 5 9.47 -23.24 -27.95
N ASP A 6 10.70 -23.64 -28.19
CA ASP A 6 11.10 -24.25 -29.45
C ASP A 6 10.56 -25.69 -29.52
N THR A 7 9.29 -25.80 -29.90
CA THR A 7 8.57 -27.08 -30.05
C THR A 7 9.26 -27.98 -31.06
N LEU A 8 9.88 -27.40 -32.09
CA LEU A 8 10.60 -28.12 -33.15
C LEU A 8 11.88 -28.77 -32.60
N ASN A 9 12.60 -28.06 -31.73
CA ASN A 9 13.77 -28.61 -31.06
C ASN A 9 13.38 -29.75 -30.10
N ILE A 10 12.29 -29.60 -29.34
CA ILE A 10 11.76 -30.68 -28.48
C ILE A 10 11.43 -31.93 -29.32
N TYR A 11 10.65 -31.76 -30.40
CA TYR A 11 10.32 -32.83 -31.33
C TYR A 11 11.58 -33.51 -31.90
N SER A 12 12.56 -32.72 -32.37
CA SER A 12 13.79 -33.23 -32.98
C SER A 12 14.63 -34.06 -32.00
N ARG A 13 14.70 -33.62 -30.73
CA ARG A 13 15.38 -34.36 -29.67
C ARG A 13 14.65 -35.66 -29.34
N LEU A 14 13.33 -35.66 -29.26
CA LEU A 14 12.55 -36.87 -29.01
C LEU A 14 12.76 -37.90 -30.14
N LYS A 15 12.71 -37.46 -31.40
CA LYS A 15 13.01 -38.32 -32.55
C LYS A 15 14.42 -38.91 -32.50
N SER A 16 15.43 -38.13 -32.10
CA SER A 16 16.83 -38.61 -31.99
C SER A 16 17.04 -39.72 -30.94
N THR A 17 16.10 -39.90 -30.02
CA THR A 17 16.14 -40.98 -29.01
C THR A 17 15.46 -42.27 -29.47
N GLY A 18 14.94 -42.30 -30.71
CA GLY A 18 14.23 -43.45 -31.27
C GLY A 18 12.73 -43.47 -30.97
N LEU A 19 12.15 -42.39 -30.44
CA LEU A 19 10.69 -42.30 -30.31
C LEU A 19 10.01 -42.25 -31.70
N PRO A 20 8.82 -42.88 -31.83
CA PRO A 20 7.98 -42.71 -33.01
C PRO A 20 7.61 -41.24 -33.26
N GLU A 21 7.53 -40.86 -34.53
CA GLU A 21 7.28 -39.48 -34.96
C GLU A 21 5.96 -38.91 -34.42
N GLU A 22 4.90 -39.70 -34.42
CA GLU A 22 3.58 -39.33 -33.90
C GLU A 22 3.65 -39.03 -32.39
N SER A 23 4.30 -39.90 -31.61
CA SER A 23 4.46 -39.70 -30.17
C SER A 23 5.35 -38.51 -29.84
N ALA A 24 6.46 -38.31 -30.58
CA ALA A 24 7.35 -37.17 -30.40
C ALA A 24 6.64 -35.83 -30.67
N ARG A 25 5.72 -35.81 -31.63
CA ARG A 25 4.91 -34.64 -31.96
C ARG A 25 3.89 -34.33 -30.88
N GLU A 26 3.11 -35.32 -30.47
CA GLU A 26 2.09 -35.18 -29.41
C GLU A 26 2.71 -34.67 -28.10
N ILE A 27 3.83 -35.25 -27.69
CA ILE A 27 4.54 -34.81 -26.48
C ILE A 27 4.98 -33.34 -26.62
N ALA A 28 5.57 -32.95 -27.75
CA ALA A 28 6.01 -31.57 -27.96
C ALA A 28 4.84 -30.57 -27.97
N GLU A 29 3.70 -30.93 -28.58
CA GLU A 29 2.50 -30.09 -28.60
C GLU A 29 1.87 -29.96 -27.20
N VAL A 30 1.69 -31.05 -26.46
CA VAL A 30 1.15 -31.03 -25.08
C VAL A 30 2.05 -30.22 -24.14
N PHE A 31 3.38 -30.30 -24.30
CA PHE A 31 4.32 -29.50 -23.51
C PHE A 31 4.21 -27.99 -23.82
N ARG A 32 4.05 -27.62 -25.09
CA ARG A 32 3.81 -26.22 -25.48
C ARG A 32 2.53 -25.70 -24.86
N GLU A 33 1.44 -26.44 -25.02
CA GLU A 33 0.12 -26.06 -24.51
C GLU A 33 0.11 -25.93 -22.99
N THR A 34 0.66 -26.92 -22.27
CA THR A 34 0.75 -26.89 -20.80
C THR A 34 1.52 -25.66 -20.30
N ILE A 35 2.58 -25.26 -21.00
CA ILE A 35 3.40 -24.13 -20.58
C ILE A 35 2.73 -22.80 -20.93
N ASP A 36 2.12 -22.68 -22.11
CA ASP A 36 1.36 -21.48 -22.48
C ASP A 36 0.13 -21.27 -21.57
N GLU A 37 -0.52 -22.33 -21.11
CA GLU A 37 -1.68 -22.23 -20.21
C GLU A 37 -1.33 -22.01 -18.74
N LYS A 38 -0.27 -22.64 -18.23
CA LYS A 38 0.01 -22.67 -16.77
C LYS A 38 1.11 -21.73 -16.32
N LEU A 39 1.94 -21.19 -17.22
CA LEU A 39 3.02 -20.29 -16.84
C LEU A 39 2.65 -18.84 -17.09
N ALA A 40 2.78 -18.01 -16.05
CA ALA A 40 2.74 -16.57 -16.20
C ALA A 40 3.85 -16.11 -17.15
N ASN A 41 3.49 -15.37 -18.19
CA ASN A 41 4.44 -14.87 -19.17
C ASN A 41 4.98 -13.48 -18.75
N LYS A 42 6.00 -12.99 -19.47
CA LYS A 42 6.64 -11.68 -19.15
C LYS A 42 5.66 -10.50 -19.17
N ASN A 43 4.59 -10.56 -19.96
CA ASN A 43 3.58 -9.50 -19.99
C ASN A 43 2.70 -9.52 -18.74
N ASP A 44 2.36 -10.71 -18.23
CA ASP A 44 1.59 -10.87 -16.98
C ASP A 44 2.38 -10.31 -15.80
N LEU A 45 3.69 -10.60 -15.78
CA LEU A 45 4.59 -10.04 -14.78
C LEU A 45 4.68 -8.52 -14.89
N LYS A 46 4.86 -7.97 -16.09
CA LYS A 46 4.91 -6.51 -16.31
C LYS A 46 3.59 -5.82 -15.94
N THR A 47 2.46 -6.47 -16.23
CA THR A 47 1.13 -5.99 -15.84
C THR A 47 0.99 -5.98 -14.33
N THR A 48 1.40 -7.06 -13.68
CA THR A 48 1.39 -7.18 -12.21
C THR A 48 2.30 -6.13 -11.57
N GLU A 49 3.52 -5.94 -12.07
CA GLU A 49 4.46 -4.91 -11.62
C GLU A 49 3.88 -3.51 -11.78
N SER A 50 3.25 -3.21 -12.92
CA SER A 50 2.58 -1.93 -13.14
C SER A 50 1.42 -1.71 -12.17
N ASN A 51 0.60 -2.74 -11.93
CA ASN A 51 -0.52 -2.66 -11.00
C ASN A 51 -0.05 -2.48 -9.56
N LEU A 52 1.00 -3.21 -9.15
CA LEU A 52 1.61 -3.06 -7.83
C LEU A 52 2.20 -1.66 -7.65
N THR A 53 2.86 -1.13 -8.67
CA THR A 53 3.41 0.24 -8.64
C THR A 53 2.30 1.26 -8.42
N LYS A 54 1.20 1.18 -9.18
CA LYS A 54 0.03 2.06 -9.01
C LYS A 54 -0.60 1.92 -7.63
N TYR A 55 -0.72 0.69 -7.12
CA TYR A 55 -1.27 0.44 -5.79
C TYR A 55 -0.38 1.07 -4.71
N ILE A 56 0.94 0.91 -4.81
CA ILE A 56 1.90 1.53 -3.88
C ILE A 56 1.79 3.06 -3.92
N GLU A 57 1.68 3.66 -5.11
CA GLU A 57 1.49 5.10 -5.25
C GLU A 57 0.17 5.56 -4.63
N SER A 58 -0.92 4.82 -4.84
CA SER A 58 -2.22 5.09 -4.23
C SER A 58 -2.16 5.06 -2.71
N VAL A 59 -1.61 3.99 -2.13
CA VAL A 59 -1.45 3.84 -0.67
C VAL A 59 -0.56 4.95 -0.11
N ARG A 60 0.53 5.31 -0.80
CA ARG A 60 1.40 6.41 -0.37
C ARG A 60 0.68 7.76 -0.36
N ALA A 61 -0.17 8.03 -1.35
CA ALA A 61 -0.96 9.25 -1.43
C ALA A 61 -2.01 9.32 -0.31
N GLU A 62 -2.70 8.21 -0.05
CA GLU A 62 -3.68 8.08 1.03
C GLU A 62 -3.03 8.30 2.40
N LEU A 63 -1.92 7.61 2.69
CA LEU A 63 -1.18 7.79 3.94
C LEU A 63 -0.68 9.21 4.13
N LYS A 64 -0.24 9.89 3.07
CA LYS A 64 0.18 11.29 3.16
C LYS A 64 -0.99 12.20 3.56
N LYS A 65 -2.16 11.98 2.95
CA LYS A 65 -3.39 12.72 3.29
C LYS A 65 -3.81 12.48 4.74
N ASP A 66 -3.78 11.24 5.20
CA ASP A 66 -4.14 10.89 6.58
C ASP A 66 -3.19 11.52 7.59
N ILE A 67 -1.88 11.54 7.29
CA ILE A 67 -0.89 12.24 8.12
C ILE A 67 -1.18 13.74 8.19
N GLU A 68 -1.51 14.38 7.06
CA GLU A 68 -1.85 15.81 7.03
C GLU A 68 -3.12 16.11 7.82
N LEU A 69 -4.14 15.25 7.71
CA LEU A 69 -5.40 15.35 8.46
C LEU A 69 -5.16 15.20 9.96
N LEU A 70 -4.49 14.14 10.39
CA LEU A 70 -4.12 13.91 11.79
C LEU A 70 -3.29 15.06 12.37
N ARG A 71 -2.37 15.62 11.57
CA ARG A 71 -1.57 16.79 11.99
C ARG A 71 -2.44 18.03 12.19
N SER A 72 -3.45 18.22 11.35
CA SER A 72 -4.42 19.32 11.48
C SER A 72 -5.28 19.15 12.73
N GLU A 73 -5.84 17.96 12.93
CA GLU A 73 -6.64 17.61 14.11
C GLU A 73 -5.86 17.81 15.41
N LEU A 74 -4.63 17.29 15.48
CA LEU A 74 -3.78 17.45 16.65
C LEU A 74 -3.46 18.92 16.93
N ARG A 75 -3.21 19.74 15.90
CA ARG A 75 -3.00 21.19 16.08
C ARG A 75 -4.23 21.88 16.64
N ARG A 76 -5.43 21.50 16.16
CA ARG A 76 -6.69 22.04 16.66
C ARG A 76 -6.91 21.65 18.12
N GLU A 77 -6.77 20.38 18.46
CA GLU A 77 -6.96 19.89 19.85
C GLU A 77 -5.98 20.55 20.82
N ILE A 78 -4.71 20.75 20.42
CA ILE A 78 -3.73 21.49 21.22
C ILE A 78 -4.17 22.94 21.42
N ALA A 79 -4.67 23.61 20.37
CA ALA A 79 -5.14 24.99 20.47
C ALA A 79 -6.37 25.11 21.39
N GLU A 80 -7.32 24.19 21.27
CA GLU A 80 -8.51 24.12 22.11
C GLU A 80 -8.15 23.85 23.58
N SER A 81 -7.24 22.91 23.83
CA SER A 81 -6.74 22.61 25.17
C SER A 81 -6.00 23.80 25.81
N LYS A 82 -5.15 24.50 25.04
CA LYS A 82 -4.49 25.73 25.48
C LYS A 82 -5.51 26.82 25.82
N ALA A 83 -6.48 27.06 24.94
CA ALA A 83 -7.52 28.06 25.16
C ALA A 83 -8.36 27.74 26.40
N GLY A 84 -8.75 26.48 26.57
CA GLY A 84 -9.46 25.99 27.75
C GLY A 84 -8.65 26.23 29.03
N THR A 85 -7.37 25.87 29.02
CA THR A 85 -6.46 26.09 30.16
C THR A 85 -6.35 27.58 30.51
N ILE A 86 -6.14 28.45 29.53
CA ILE A 86 -6.06 29.90 29.74
C ILE A 86 -7.36 30.44 30.35
N ARG A 87 -8.51 29.99 29.84
CA ARG A 87 -9.82 30.43 30.35
C ARG A 87 -10.02 30.06 31.82
N TRP A 88 -9.64 28.85 32.22
CA TRP A 88 -9.73 28.41 33.61
C TRP A 88 -8.75 29.15 34.52
N VAL A 89 -7.50 29.35 34.08
CA VAL A 89 -6.50 30.11 34.83
C VAL A 89 -6.96 31.56 35.02
N ALA A 90 -7.45 32.22 33.97
CA ALA A 90 -7.98 33.57 34.06
C ALA A 90 -9.17 33.66 35.04
N GLY A 91 -10.10 32.70 34.98
CA GLY A 91 -11.23 32.62 35.93
C GLY A 91 -10.77 32.47 37.38
N MET A 92 -9.78 31.60 37.62
CA MET A 92 -9.19 31.42 38.96
C MET A 92 -8.49 32.70 39.47
N LEU A 93 -7.74 33.40 38.61
CA LEU A 93 -7.09 34.66 38.99
C LEU A 93 -8.10 35.75 39.37
N VAL A 94 -9.19 35.87 38.61
CA VAL A 94 -10.27 36.82 38.94
C VAL A 94 -10.95 36.46 40.26
N ALA A 95 -11.22 35.17 40.51
CA ALA A 95 -11.78 34.71 41.77
C ALA A 95 -10.85 35.02 42.96
N GLN A 96 -9.55 34.75 42.83
CA GLN A 96 -8.54 35.07 43.83
C GLN A 96 -8.46 36.58 44.11
N ALA A 97 -8.46 37.41 43.06
CA ALA A 97 -8.46 38.87 43.21
C ALA A 97 -9.71 39.37 43.97
N GLY A 98 -10.88 38.79 43.69
CA GLY A 98 -12.12 39.07 44.41
C GLY A 98 -12.01 38.73 45.91
N LEU A 99 -11.49 37.55 46.24
CA LEU A 99 -11.26 37.13 47.63
C LEU A 99 -10.30 38.09 48.36
N ILE A 100 -9.17 38.44 47.72
CA ILE A 100 -8.21 39.39 48.30
C ILE A 100 -8.85 40.75 48.56
N ALA A 101 -9.63 41.28 47.61
CA ALA A 101 -10.32 42.56 47.78
C ALA A 101 -11.31 42.54 48.96
N THR A 102 -12.03 41.43 49.15
CA THR A 102 -12.93 41.28 50.31
C THR A 102 -12.19 41.22 51.64
N LEU A 103 -11.04 40.52 51.70
CA LEU A 103 -10.21 40.46 52.91
C LEU A 103 -9.63 41.82 53.26
N VAL A 104 -9.12 42.57 52.28
CA VAL A 104 -8.58 43.93 52.50
C VAL A 104 -9.64 44.89 53.01
N LYS A 105 -10.89 44.76 52.57
CA LYS A 105 -12.00 45.62 53.05
C LYS A 105 -12.45 45.29 54.49
N LEU A 106 -12.13 44.09 54.98
CA LEU A 106 -12.50 43.61 56.32
C LEU A 106 -11.40 43.83 57.38
N LEU A 107 -10.18 44.16 56.96
CA LEU A 107 -9.05 44.59 57.78
C LEU A 107 -9.11 46.11 58.03
#